data_AF-A0A1Y2GNL4-F1
#
_entry.id   AF-A0A1Y2GNL4-F1
#
_cell.length_a   1.000
_cell.length_b   1.000
_cell.length_c   1.000
_cell.angle_alpha   90.00
_cell.angle_beta   90.00
_cell.angle_gamma   90.00
#
_symmetry.space_group_name_H-M   'P 1'
#
loop_
_entity.id
_entity.type
_entity.pdbx_description
1 polymer ?
#
loop_
_entity_poly.entity_id
_entity_poly.type
_entity_poly.pdbx_seq_one_letter_code
_entity_poly.pdbx_strand_id
1 'polypeptide(L)'
;MVDFQFHSFATSSNSLVAGKLLTVASVGIFAGTALSFSSIIIPSFRKFSSASSLAIWHESIKSAQILQTASNAVGVIGGIGLYYETENPFYLYSAITLATVVPLSLFLNYRVNKKLIEIRQDNTVDGKADSMRDNKFNDAEIEMLLRRWNLLNIGRTVLGYGALLAALYGVASDSGVRFIFSA
;
A
#
# COMPACT_ATOMS: atom_id res chain seq x y z
N MET A 1 7.55 -32.93 19.03
CA MET A 1 6.44 -33.10 18.05
C MET A 1 6.19 -31.84 17.22
N VAL A 2 6.53 -30.64 17.72
CA VAL A 2 6.53 -29.38 16.95
C VAL A 2 7.61 -29.37 15.84
N ASP A 3 8.78 -29.97 16.08
CA ASP A 3 9.90 -29.98 15.12
C ASP A 3 9.60 -30.74 13.82
N PHE A 4 8.83 -31.83 13.88
CA PHE A 4 8.54 -32.66 12.71
C PHE A 4 7.54 -31.99 11.75
N GLN A 5 6.59 -31.22 12.28
CA GLN A 5 5.61 -30.48 11.48
C GLN A 5 6.23 -29.23 10.83
N PHE A 6 7.18 -28.56 11.49
CA PHE A 6 8.00 -27.52 10.85
C PHE A 6 8.86 -28.10 9.72
N HIS A 7 9.44 -29.28 9.93
CA HIS A 7 10.24 -29.95 8.89
C HIS A 7 9.40 -30.40 7.68
N SER A 8 8.16 -30.85 7.90
CA SER A 8 7.23 -31.21 6.81
C SER A 8 6.62 -30.00 6.08
N PHE A 9 6.49 -28.87 6.77
CA PHE A 9 6.12 -27.59 6.15
C PHE A 9 7.29 -27.01 5.35
N ALA A 10 8.52 -27.19 5.83
CA ALA A 10 9.77 -26.74 5.22
C ALA A 10 10.26 -27.64 4.07
N THR A 11 9.67 -28.81 3.86
CA THR A 11 10.04 -29.73 2.76
C THR A 11 9.44 -29.25 1.44
N SER A 12 10.13 -28.24 0.90
CA SER A 12 10.23 -27.68 -0.47
C SER A 12 8.99 -27.40 -1.33
N SER A 13 7.90 -28.18 -1.27
CA SER A 13 6.72 -27.97 -2.11
C SER A 13 5.68 -27.06 -1.44
N ASN A 14 5.30 -27.38 -0.20
CA ASN A 14 4.25 -26.67 0.51
C ASN A 14 4.68 -25.28 0.99
N SER A 15 5.92 -25.14 1.48
CA SER A 15 6.52 -23.85 1.85
C SER A 15 6.60 -22.90 0.67
N LEU A 16 6.98 -23.39 -0.51
CA LEU A 16 7.07 -22.59 -1.71
C LEU A 16 5.70 -22.11 -2.18
N VAL A 17 4.69 -22.99 -2.20
CA VAL A 17 3.31 -22.61 -2.51
C VAL A 17 2.77 -21.59 -1.51
N ALA A 18 2.99 -21.82 -0.21
CA ALA A 18 2.60 -20.88 0.83
C ALA A 18 3.31 -19.52 0.67
N GLY A 19 4.60 -19.51 0.35
CA GLY A 19 5.38 -18.30 0.09
C GLY A 19 4.86 -17.51 -1.11
N LYS A 20 4.53 -18.20 -2.22
CA LYS A 20 3.90 -17.60 -3.41
C LYS A 20 2.56 -16.96 -3.07
N LEU A 21 1.69 -17.70 -2.39
CA LEU A 21 0.37 -17.22 -1.97
C LEU A 21 0.48 -16.01 -1.05
N LEU A 22 1.33 -16.07 -0.02
CA LEU A 22 1.53 -15.00 0.94
C LEU A 22 2.07 -13.74 0.25
N THR A 23 3.05 -13.90 -0.64
CA THR A 23 3.64 -12.80 -1.41
C THR A 23 2.60 -12.14 -2.29
N VAL A 24 1.95 -12.91 -3.18
CA VAL A 24 0.94 -12.38 -4.12
C VAL A 24 -0.24 -11.76 -3.38
N ALA A 25 -0.75 -12.40 -2.32
CA ALA A 25 -1.84 -11.85 -1.52
C ALA A 25 -1.44 -10.52 -0.86
N SER A 26 -0.22 -10.43 -0.33
CA SER A 26 0.29 -9.19 0.28
C SER A 26 0.43 -8.07 -0.75
N VAL A 27 1.05 -8.34 -1.91
CA VAL A 27 1.15 -7.34 -3.00
C VAL A 27 -0.25 -6.95 -3.50
N GLY A 28 -1.18 -7.90 -3.60
CA GLY A 28 -2.57 -7.65 -3.98
C GLY A 28 -3.33 -6.77 -2.99
N ILE A 29 -3.23 -7.06 -1.69
CA ILE A 29 -3.83 -6.24 -0.62
C ILE A 29 -3.26 -4.82 -0.67
N PHE A 30 -1.95 -4.67 -0.87
CA PHE A 30 -1.31 -3.37 -1.04
C PHE A 30 -1.90 -2.60 -2.24
N ALA A 31 -1.92 -3.24 -3.43
CA ALA A 31 -2.40 -2.64 -4.66
C ALA A 31 -3.88 -2.25 -4.59
N GLY A 32 -4.73 -3.14 -4.03
CA GLY A 32 -6.16 -2.89 -3.85
C GLY A 32 -6.44 -1.77 -2.85
N THR A 33 -5.66 -1.69 -1.77
CA THR A 33 -5.77 -0.57 -0.81
C THR A 33 -5.36 0.74 -1.47
N ALA A 34 -4.25 0.76 -2.22
CA ALA A 34 -3.80 1.95 -2.94
C ALA A 34 -4.84 2.45 -3.95
N LEU A 35 -5.47 1.54 -4.70
CA LEU A 35 -6.55 1.86 -5.63
C LEU A 35 -7.79 2.43 -4.93
N SER A 36 -8.20 1.81 -3.82
CA SER A 36 -9.35 2.28 -3.05
C SER A 36 -9.13 3.72 -2.55
N PHE A 37 -7.90 4.04 -2.15
CA PHE A 37 -7.53 5.39 -1.77
C PHE A 37 -7.60 6.37 -2.94
N SER A 38 -6.95 6.05 -4.06
CA SER A 38 -6.88 6.94 -5.23
C SER A 38 -8.22 7.15 -5.94
N SER A 39 -9.10 6.14 -5.92
CA SER A 39 -10.34 6.13 -6.71
C SER A 39 -11.59 6.54 -5.92
N ILE A 40 -11.65 6.25 -4.62
CA ILE A 40 -12.88 6.39 -3.83
C ILE A 40 -12.67 7.36 -2.67
N ILE A 41 -11.70 7.08 -1.81
CA ILE A 41 -11.54 7.77 -0.54
C ILE A 41 -11.11 9.23 -0.76
N ILE A 42 -10.08 9.47 -1.58
CA ILE A 42 -9.56 10.83 -1.79
C ILE A 42 -10.53 11.74 -2.56
N PRO A 43 -11.16 11.28 -3.67
CA PRO A 43 -12.18 12.09 -4.32
C PRO A 43 -13.34 12.47 -3.38
N SER A 44 -13.70 11.59 -2.45
CA SER A 44 -14.72 11.87 -1.44
C SER A 44 -14.30 13.01 -0.51
N PHE A 45 -13.06 13.01 0.00
CA PHE A 45 -12.56 14.11 0.83
C PHE A 45 -12.45 15.43 0.08
N ARG A 46 -12.15 15.39 -1.22
CA ARG A 46 -12.10 16.60 -2.05
C ARG A 46 -13.47 17.22 -2.29
N LYS A 47 -14.53 16.41 -2.37
CA LYS A 47 -15.90 16.91 -2.51
C LYS A 47 -16.36 17.69 -1.26
N PHE A 48 -15.80 17.34 -0.10
CA PHE A 48 -16.06 17.98 1.18
C PHE A 48 -14.76 18.55 1.75
N SER A 49 -14.03 19.36 0.97
CA SER A 49 -12.68 19.85 1.31
C SER A 49 -12.65 20.93 2.40
N SER A 50 -13.38 20.72 3.49
CA SER A 50 -13.39 21.54 4.70
C SER A 50 -12.38 21.01 5.73
N ALA A 51 -11.98 21.85 6.69
CA ALA A 51 -11.14 21.43 7.81
C ALA A 51 -11.71 20.22 8.59
N SER A 52 -13.04 20.10 8.67
CA SER A 52 -13.71 18.96 9.32
C SER A 52 -13.47 17.62 8.61
N SER A 53 -13.24 17.61 7.29
CA SER A 53 -12.94 16.37 6.56
C SER A 53 -11.51 15.87 6.80
N LEU A 54 -10.61 16.75 7.25
CA LEU A 54 -9.24 16.40 7.63
C LEU A 54 -9.17 15.47 8.84
N ALA A 55 -10.15 15.54 9.76
CA ALA A 55 -10.23 14.60 10.89
C ALA A 55 -10.50 13.16 10.40
N ILE A 56 -11.47 13.02 9.49
CA ILE A 56 -11.83 11.72 8.89
C ILE A 56 -10.70 11.20 8.00
N TRP A 57 -10.10 12.09 7.21
CA TRP A 57 -8.93 11.79 6.38
C TRP A 57 -7.77 11.25 7.21
N HIS A 58 -7.43 11.91 8.32
CA HIS A 58 -6.33 11.49 9.18
C HIS A 58 -6.54 10.09 9.76
N GLU A 59 -7.75 9.79 10.25
CA GLU A 59 -8.07 8.47 10.80
C GLU A 59 -8.09 7.38 9.72
N SER A 60 -8.58 7.73 8.52
CA SER A 60 -8.57 6.83 7.36
C SER A 60 -7.14 6.48 6.94
N ILE A 61 -6.22 7.45 6.92
CA ILE A 61 -4.82 7.19 6.59
C ILE A 61 -4.14 6.32 7.65
N LYS A 62 -4.38 6.60 8.93
CA LYS A 62 -3.72 5.87 10.03
C LYS A 62 -4.02 4.38 9.96
N SER A 63 -5.29 4.00 9.77
CA SER A 63 -5.71 2.61 9.62
C SER A 63 -5.12 1.97 8.36
N ALA A 64 -5.17 2.67 7.23
CA ALA A 64 -4.64 2.16 5.96
C ALA A 64 -3.10 2.05 5.95
N GLN A 65 -2.40 2.90 6.68
CA GLN A 65 -0.94 2.90 6.75
C GLN A 65 -0.42 1.62 7.39
N ILE A 66 -1.09 1.12 8.43
CA ILE A 66 -0.70 -0.14 9.09
C ILE A 66 -0.80 -1.30 8.09
N LEU A 67 -1.96 -1.43 7.43
CA LEU A 67 -2.19 -2.50 6.45
C LEU A 67 -1.23 -2.41 5.26
N GLN A 68 -1.04 -1.20 4.70
CA GLN A 68 -0.14 -0.99 3.57
C GLN A 68 1.32 -1.23 3.94
N THR A 69 1.77 -0.85 5.13
CA THR A 69 3.16 -1.06 5.56
C THR A 69 3.43 -2.55 5.78
N ALA A 70 2.52 -3.26 6.45
CA ALA A 70 2.65 -4.70 6.67
C ALA A 70 2.64 -5.49 5.36
N SER A 71 1.67 -5.21 4.48
CA SER A 71 1.58 -5.86 3.17
C SER A 71 2.76 -5.52 2.25
N ASN A 72 3.28 -4.30 2.29
CA ASN A 72 4.49 -3.93 1.56
C ASN A 72 5.70 -4.71 2.07
N ALA A 73 5.93 -4.76 3.39
CA ALA A 73 7.05 -5.48 3.98
C ALA A 73 7.01 -6.99 3.65
N VAL A 74 5.84 -7.64 3.82
CA VAL A 74 5.68 -9.05 3.49
C VAL A 74 5.84 -9.29 1.99
N GLY A 75 5.29 -8.43 1.14
CA GLY A 75 5.44 -8.54 -0.32
C GLY A 75 6.89 -8.37 -0.80
N VAL A 76 7.65 -7.44 -0.23
CA VAL A 76 9.05 -7.21 -0.56
C VAL A 76 9.93 -8.37 -0.09
N ILE A 77 9.81 -8.75 1.19
CA ILE A 77 10.59 -9.87 1.75
C ILE A 77 10.25 -11.18 1.04
N GLY A 78 8.96 -11.43 0.80
CA GLY A 78 8.47 -12.61 0.09
C GLY A 78 8.97 -12.67 -1.36
N GLY A 79 8.94 -11.55 -2.09
CA GLY A 79 9.47 -11.50 -3.46
C GLY A 79 10.98 -11.73 -3.54
N ILE A 80 11.75 -11.18 -2.58
CA ILE A 80 13.20 -11.45 -2.48
C ILE A 80 13.44 -12.93 -2.16
N GLY A 81 12.73 -13.48 -1.17
CA GLY A 81 12.85 -14.90 -0.80
C GLY A 81 12.52 -15.83 -1.96
N LEU A 82 11.42 -15.58 -2.67
CA LEU A 82 11.02 -16.37 -3.84
C LEU A 82 12.04 -16.29 -4.98
N TYR A 83 12.68 -15.14 -5.20
CA TYR A 83 13.76 -15.03 -6.18
C TYR A 83 14.93 -15.97 -5.86
N TYR A 84 15.36 -16.04 -4.60
CA TYR A 84 16.45 -16.93 -4.21
C TYR A 84 16.10 -18.42 -4.31
N GLU A 85 14.83 -18.79 -4.13
CA GLU A 85 14.35 -20.18 -4.20
C GLU A 85 14.03 -20.64 -5.63
N THR A 86 13.55 -19.75 -6.49
CA THR A 86 13.05 -20.10 -7.83
C THR A 86 13.96 -19.63 -8.97
N GLU A 87 14.93 -18.76 -8.68
CA GLU A 87 15.75 -18.02 -9.65
C GLU A 87 14.92 -17.21 -10.67
N ASN A 88 13.63 -16.99 -10.39
CA ASN A 88 12.73 -16.30 -11.30
C ASN A 88 12.81 -14.77 -11.09
N PRO A 89 13.32 -14.00 -12.08
CA PRO A 89 13.57 -12.57 -11.93
C PRO A 89 12.30 -11.74 -11.72
N PHE A 90 11.12 -12.25 -12.08
CA PHE A 90 9.87 -11.50 -11.92
C PHE A 90 9.48 -11.29 -10.45
N TYR A 91 9.86 -12.19 -9.54
CA TYR A 91 9.68 -11.94 -8.10
C TYR A 91 10.58 -10.81 -7.60
N LEU A 92 11.80 -10.70 -8.13
CA LEU A 92 12.71 -9.60 -7.81
C LEU A 92 12.19 -8.27 -8.37
N TYR A 93 11.69 -8.25 -9.61
CA TYR A 93 11.05 -7.06 -10.18
C TYR A 93 9.83 -6.61 -9.38
N SER A 94 8.99 -7.56 -8.92
CA SER A 94 7.90 -7.26 -8.00
C SER A 94 8.41 -6.61 -6.71
N ALA A 95 9.39 -7.22 -6.05
CA ALA A 95 9.94 -6.73 -4.79
C ALA A 95 10.56 -5.33 -4.92
N ILE A 96 11.39 -5.10 -5.96
CA ILE A 96 12.01 -3.79 -6.20
C ILE A 96 10.94 -2.74 -6.48
N THR A 97 9.99 -3.04 -7.36
CA THR A 97 8.89 -2.12 -7.71
C THR A 97 8.09 -1.75 -6.47
N LEU A 98 7.72 -2.72 -5.64
CA LEU A 98 6.98 -2.48 -4.41
C LEU A 98 7.79 -1.71 -3.36
N ALA A 99 9.10 -1.97 -3.26
CA ALA A 99 10.01 -1.26 -2.37
C ALA A 99 10.16 0.22 -2.76
N THR A 100 10.07 0.57 -4.05
CA THR A 100 10.12 1.98 -4.50
C THR A 100 8.97 2.84 -3.95
N VAL A 101 7.89 2.23 -3.46
CA VAL A 101 6.80 2.98 -2.82
C VAL A 101 7.22 3.59 -1.48
N VAL A 102 8.21 3.01 -0.79
CA VAL A 102 8.72 3.53 0.48
C VAL A 102 9.36 4.92 0.31
N PRO A 103 10.36 5.13 -0.57
CA PRO A 103 10.92 6.47 -0.77
C PRO A 103 9.88 7.45 -1.32
N LEU A 104 8.96 7.01 -2.20
CA LEU A 104 7.86 7.87 -2.66
C LEU A 104 7.01 8.36 -1.48
N SER A 105 6.72 7.49 -0.52
CA SER A 105 5.92 7.80 0.66
C SER A 105 6.67 8.70 1.65
N LEU A 106 7.95 8.43 1.91
CA LEU A 106 8.76 9.17 2.87
C LEU A 106 9.13 10.58 2.38
N PHE A 107 9.44 10.75 1.08
CA PHE A 107 9.90 12.04 0.58
C PHE A 107 8.78 12.93 0.06
N LEU A 108 7.82 12.36 -0.68
CA LEU A 108 6.78 13.15 -1.35
C LEU A 108 5.50 13.24 -0.51
N ASN A 109 4.98 12.11 -0.02
CA ASN A 109 3.74 12.13 0.77
C ASN A 109 3.92 12.77 2.14
N TYR A 110 5.07 12.57 2.80
CA TYR A 110 5.32 13.14 4.13
C TYR A 110 5.13 14.65 4.18
N ARG A 111 5.63 15.39 3.17
CA ARG A 111 5.51 16.86 3.12
C ARG A 111 4.05 17.31 3.01
N VAL A 112 3.26 16.62 2.21
CA VAL A 112 1.83 16.92 2.04
C VAL A 112 1.05 16.55 3.29
N ASN A 113 1.33 15.38 3.88
CA ASN A 113 0.72 14.93 5.13
C ASN A 113 0.99 15.91 6.27
N LYS A 114 2.24 16.36 6.41
CA LYS A 114 2.64 17.30 7.46
C LYS A 114 1.81 18.58 7.39
N LYS A 115 1.68 19.18 6.20
CA LYS A 115 0.87 20.39 6.00
C LYS A 115 -0.62 20.17 6.31
N LEU A 116 -1.20 19.05 5.86
CA LEU A 116 -2.59 18.72 6.14
C LEU A 116 -2.84 18.48 7.65
N ILE A 117 -1.88 17.91 8.36
CA ILE A 117 -1.93 17.73 9.83
C ILE A 117 -1.80 19.08 10.55
N GLU A 118 -0.88 19.94 10.12
CA GLU A 118 -0.74 21.31 10.67
C GLU A 118 -2.04 22.10 10.52
N ILE A 119 -2.64 22.10 9.31
CA ILE A 119 -3.95 22.74 9.07
C ILE A 119 -5.02 22.13 9.97
N ARG A 120 -5.05 20.80 10.13
CA ARG A 120 -6.01 20.15 11.04
C ARG A 120 -5.84 20.65 12.47
N GLN A 121 -4.61 20.69 12.97
CA GLN A 121 -4.30 21.09 14.36
C GLN A 121 -4.67 22.55 14.61
N ASP A 122 -4.30 23.45 13.69
CA ASP A 122 -4.59 24.89 13.76
C ASP A 122 -6.10 25.19 13.75
N ASN A 123 -6.93 24.29 13.20
CA ASN A 123 -8.40 24.42 13.13
C ASN A 123 -9.14 23.62 14.24
N THR A 124 -8.44 23.16 15.28
CA THR A 124 -9.04 22.52 16.46
C THR A 124 -8.83 23.39 17.69
N VAL A 125 -9.92 23.87 18.31
CA VAL A 125 -9.89 24.55 19.63
C VAL A 125 -10.51 23.61 20.65
N ASP A 126 -9.81 23.34 21.76
CA ASP A 126 -10.27 22.48 22.86
C ASP A 126 -10.76 21.07 22.44
N GLY A 127 -10.15 20.49 21.40
CA GLY A 127 -10.50 19.14 20.91
C GLY A 127 -11.84 19.05 20.20
N LYS A 128 -12.51 20.18 19.95
CA LYS A 128 -13.69 20.28 19.08
C LYS A 128 -13.28 21.00 17.80
N ALA A 129 -13.80 20.52 16.67
CA ALA A 129 -13.66 21.25 15.41
C ALA A 129 -14.45 22.56 15.59
N ASP A 130 -13.75 23.62 15.96
CA ASP A 130 -14.39 24.90 16.21
C ASP A 130 -15.00 25.38 14.90
N SER A 131 -16.23 25.85 14.98
CA SER A 131 -16.98 26.32 13.82
C SER A 131 -16.27 27.54 13.23
N MET A 132 -15.41 27.36 12.23
CA MET A 132 -15.07 28.24 11.09
C MET A 132 -15.03 29.77 11.33
N ARG A 133 -14.84 30.26 12.56
CA ARG A 133 -15.10 31.66 12.86
C ARG A 133 -13.94 32.56 12.41
N ASP A 134 -12.73 31.99 12.41
CA ASP A 134 -11.50 32.64 11.97
C ASP A 134 -10.75 31.72 10.99
N ASN A 135 -11.28 31.55 9.77
CA ASN A 135 -10.71 30.63 8.77
C ASN A 135 -9.35 31.15 8.25
N LYS A 136 -8.27 30.88 8.99
CA LYS A 136 -6.89 31.23 8.64
C LYS A 136 -6.43 30.54 7.35
N PHE A 137 -7.03 29.40 7.01
CA PHE A 137 -6.75 28.62 5.81
C PHE A 137 -7.97 28.57 4.89
N ASN A 138 -7.74 28.79 3.59
CA ASN A 138 -8.78 28.76 2.55
C ASN A 138 -9.05 27.30 2.12
N ASP A 139 -10.31 26.90 1.96
CA ASP A 139 -10.73 25.58 1.44
C ASP A 139 -10.03 25.24 0.11
N ALA A 140 -9.70 26.25 -0.70
CA ALA A 140 -8.93 26.09 -1.93
C ALA A 140 -7.50 25.53 -1.70
N GLU A 141 -6.85 25.89 -0.59
CA GLU A 141 -5.53 25.35 -0.23
C GLU A 141 -5.63 23.88 0.21
N ILE A 142 -6.65 23.55 1.01
CA ILE A 142 -6.95 22.18 1.42
C ILE A 142 -7.21 21.31 0.18
N GLU A 143 -8.05 21.79 -0.74
CA GLU A 143 -8.34 21.07 -1.99
C GLU A 143 -7.07 20.86 -2.83
N MET A 144 -6.22 21.88 -2.96
CA MET A 144 -4.95 21.76 -3.68
C MET A 144 -4.02 20.70 -3.05
N LEU A 145 -3.90 20.68 -1.73
CA LEU A 145 -3.07 19.69 -1.03
C LEU A 145 -3.63 18.28 -1.20
N LEU A 146 -4.95 18.10 -1.09
CA LEU A 146 -5.62 16.81 -1.34
C LEU A 146 -5.47 16.35 -2.80
N ARG A 147 -5.48 17.27 -3.79
CA ARG A 147 -5.18 16.95 -5.19
C ARG A 147 -3.75 16.43 -5.38
N ARG A 148 -2.76 17.11 -4.78
CA ARG A 148 -1.36 16.66 -4.83
C ARG A 148 -1.20 15.30 -4.17
N TRP A 149 -1.84 15.11 -3.02
CA TRP A 149 -1.88 13.83 -2.33
C TRP A 149 -2.49 12.72 -3.19
N ASN A 150 -3.56 13.02 -3.93
CA ASN A 150 -4.18 12.08 -4.87
C ASN A 150 -3.22 11.62 -5.97
N LEU A 151 -2.53 12.56 -6.61
CA LEU A 151 -1.57 12.26 -7.68
C LEU A 151 -0.45 11.33 -7.18
N LEU A 152 0.06 11.57 -5.98
CA LEU A 152 1.07 10.70 -5.37
C LEU A 152 0.53 9.29 -5.10
N ASN A 153 -0.73 9.16 -4.65
CA ASN A 153 -1.35 7.85 -4.44
C ASN A 153 -1.71 7.13 -5.76
N ILE A 154 -2.00 7.85 -6.83
CA ILE A 154 -2.11 7.26 -8.17
C ILE A 154 -0.78 6.64 -8.57
N GLY A 155 0.34 7.34 -8.37
CA GLY A 155 1.69 6.77 -8.57
C GLY A 155 1.92 5.48 -7.77
N ARG A 156 1.52 5.47 -6.50
CA ARG A 156 1.57 4.25 -5.66
C ARG A 156 0.69 3.12 -6.18
N THR A 157 -0.47 3.45 -6.71
CA THR A 157 -1.40 2.48 -7.29
C THR A 157 -0.77 1.82 -8.52
N VAL A 158 -0.20 2.62 -9.43
CA VAL A 158 0.49 2.11 -10.62
C VAL A 158 1.66 1.20 -10.24
N LEU A 159 2.50 1.62 -9.28
CA LEU A 159 3.61 0.78 -8.79
C LEU A 159 3.12 -0.50 -8.12
N GLY A 160 2.06 -0.43 -7.30
CA GLY A 160 1.47 -1.58 -6.64
C GLY A 160 0.91 -2.61 -7.63
N TYR A 161 0.19 -2.16 -8.66
CA TYR A 161 -0.28 -3.05 -9.73
C TYR A 161 0.86 -3.57 -10.62
N GLY A 162 1.87 -2.76 -10.91
CA GLY A 162 3.07 -3.21 -11.61
C GLY A 162 3.77 -4.34 -10.86
N ALA A 163 3.93 -4.19 -9.54
CA ALA A 163 4.47 -5.24 -8.69
C ALA A 163 3.57 -6.49 -8.68
N LEU A 164 2.25 -6.32 -8.57
CA LEU A 164 1.29 -7.43 -8.58
C LEU A 164 1.36 -8.23 -9.89
N LEU A 165 1.38 -7.54 -11.03
CA LEU A 165 1.49 -8.18 -12.34
C LEU A 165 2.80 -8.94 -12.48
N ALA A 166 3.92 -8.37 -12.02
CA ALA A 166 5.21 -9.05 -12.01
C ALA A 166 5.18 -10.31 -11.12
N ALA A 167 4.60 -10.23 -9.91
CA ALA A 167 4.47 -11.39 -9.02
C ALA A 167 3.58 -12.49 -9.62
N LEU A 168 2.44 -12.14 -10.20
CA LEU A 168 1.54 -13.08 -10.87
C LEU A 168 2.20 -13.73 -12.08
N TYR A 169 2.95 -12.96 -12.87
CA TYR A 169 3.71 -13.50 -13.98
C TYR A 169 4.83 -14.44 -13.51
N GLY A 170 5.51 -14.12 -12.40
CA GLY A 170 6.47 -15.03 -11.75
C GLY A 170 5.81 -16.37 -11.39
N VAL A 171 4.62 -16.33 -10.79
CA VAL A 171 3.85 -17.55 -10.49
C VAL A 171 3.50 -18.34 -11.76
N ALA A 172 3.03 -17.67 -12.81
CA ALA A 172 2.59 -18.32 -14.04
C ALA A 172 3.73 -18.84 -14.93
N SER A 173 4.89 -18.19 -14.88
CA SER A 173 6.08 -18.55 -15.68
C SER A 173 6.92 -19.67 -15.05
N ASP A 174 6.78 -19.91 -13.75
CA ASP A 174 7.42 -21.04 -13.09
C ASP A 174 6.87 -22.37 -13.63
N SER A 175 7.80 -23.25 -14.00
CA SER A 175 7.58 -24.57 -14.60
C SER A 175 6.59 -25.47 -13.83
N GLY A 176 6.36 -25.20 -12.54
CA GLY A 176 5.43 -25.95 -11.68
C GLY A 176 3.95 -25.78 -12.01
N VAL A 177 3.53 -24.70 -12.69
CA VAL A 177 2.10 -24.50 -13.05
C VAL A 177 1.71 -25.28 -14.31
N ARG A 178 2.67 -25.71 -15.13
CA ARG A 178 2.38 -26.57 -16.30
C ARG A 178 1.74 -27.90 -15.91
N PHE A 179 1.96 -28.38 -14.68
CA PHE A 179 1.41 -29.66 -14.20
C PHE A 179 -0.08 -29.62 -13.85
N ILE A 180 -0.69 -28.45 -13.61
CA ILE A 180 -2.11 -28.37 -13.20
C ILE A 180 -3.06 -28.33 -14.40
N PHE A 181 -2.60 -27.89 -15.57
CA PHE A 181 -3.40 -27.79 -16.79
C PHE A 181 -3.08 -28.86 -17.84
N SER A 182 -2.25 -29.85 -17.50
CA SER A 182 -1.87 -30.96 -18.37
C SER A 182 -2.45 -32.33 -17.93
N ALA A 183 -3.49 -32.32 -17.11
CA ALA A 183 -4.31 -33.49 -16.78
C ALA A 183 -5.71 -33.33 -17.38
#